data_AF-A0A969UWZ5-F1
#
_entry.id   AF-A0A969UWZ5-F1
#
_cell.length_a   1.000
_cell.length_b   1.000
_cell.length_c   1.000
_cell.angle_alpha   90.00
_cell.angle_beta   90.00
_cell.angle_gamma   90.00
#
_symmetry.space_group_name_H-M   'P 1'
#
loop_
_entity.id
_entity.type
_entity.pdbx_description
1 polymer ?
#
loop_
_entity_poly.entity_id
_entity_poly.type
_entity_poly.pdbx_seq_one_letter_code
_entity_poly.pdbx_strand_id
1 'polypeptide(L)'
;MDELWSFVNHKGNKQWVWLALDADTREIIGLHIGDRSAQSAEALWRSLPGVYRQCAVIYTDYWESYACVLPNKGHRAVGKENGLTHYIERFNCTLRQRVSRLVRKALSFSKKQENHEAAIWNFVHHYNQQLRLKQAHDASFSPSLT
;
A
#
# COMPACT_ATOMS: atom_id res chain seq x y z
N MET A 1 0.24 5.96 -4.10
CA MET A 1 0.48 4.52 -4.32
C MET A 1 1.97 4.31 -4.40
N ASP A 2 2.45 3.16 -3.96
CA ASP A 2 3.87 2.80 -3.98
C ASP A 2 3.98 1.27 -3.92
N GLU A 3 5.15 0.77 -4.27
CA GLU A 3 5.44 -0.65 -4.29
C GLU A 3 6.69 -1.01 -3.49
N LEU A 4 6.69 -2.23 -2.97
CA LEU A 4 7.88 -2.88 -2.44
C LEU A 4 7.94 -4.31 -2.93
N TRP A 5 9.11 -4.93 -2.84
CA TRP A 5 9.25 -6.32 -3.22
C TRP A 5 9.98 -7.15 -2.16
N SER A 6 9.63 -8.43 -2.12
CA SER A 6 10.35 -9.50 -1.44
C SER A 6 10.40 -10.72 -2.37
N PHE A 7 10.70 -11.90 -1.84
CA PHE A 7 10.72 -13.15 -2.60
C PHE A 7 10.15 -14.31 -1.79
N VAL A 8 9.69 -15.33 -2.52
CA VAL A 8 9.17 -16.57 -1.96
C VAL A 8 10.03 -17.74 -2.44
N ASN A 9 10.47 -18.58 -1.51
CA ASN A 9 11.36 -19.73 -1.70
C ASN A 9 12.79 -19.37 -2.15
N HIS A 10 12.95 -18.61 -3.23
CA HIS A 10 14.26 -18.17 -3.74
C HIS A 10 14.17 -16.78 -4.39
N LYS A 11 15.30 -16.07 -4.51
CA LYS A 11 15.35 -14.68 -5.00
C LYS A 11 14.89 -14.48 -6.44
N GLY A 12 14.82 -15.55 -7.23
CA GLY A 12 14.29 -15.53 -8.59
C GLY A 12 12.77 -15.36 -8.63
N ASN A 13 12.06 -15.85 -7.60
CA ASN A 13 10.63 -15.70 -7.45
C ASN A 13 10.34 -14.40 -6.67
N LYS A 14 10.49 -13.27 -7.35
CA LYS A 14 10.19 -11.93 -6.78
C LYS A 14 8.69 -11.72 -6.69
N GLN A 15 8.26 -11.20 -5.55
CA GLN A 15 6.88 -10.83 -5.27
C GLN A 15 6.82 -9.34 -5.01
N TRP A 16 6.08 -8.63 -5.86
CA TRP A 16 5.82 -7.20 -5.74
C TRP A 16 4.52 -6.99 -4.98
N VAL A 17 4.60 -6.19 -3.92
CA VAL A 17 3.50 -5.80 -3.06
C VAL A 17 3.16 -4.36 -3.44
N TRP A 18 2.02 -4.22 -4.08
CA TRP A 18 1.45 -2.97 -4.57
C TRP A 18 0.47 -2.44 -3.54
N LEU A 19 0.60 -1.17 -3.15
CA LEU A 19 -0.16 -0.58 -2.05
C LEU A 19 -0.79 0.75 -2.46
N ALA A 20 -2.03 0.95 -2.03
CA ALA A 20 -2.72 2.23 -2.08
C ALA A 20 -3.10 2.65 -0.65
N LEU A 21 -2.66 3.85 -0.27
CA LEU A 21 -2.91 4.45 1.04
C LEU A 21 -3.72 5.72 0.85
N ASP A 22 -4.75 5.90 1.68
CA ASP A 22 -5.53 7.13 1.78
C ASP A 22 -4.79 8.13 2.68
N ALA A 23 -4.55 9.34 2.17
CA ALA A 23 -3.78 10.35 2.86
C ALA A 23 -4.54 10.98 4.04
N ASP A 24 -5.86 10.94 4.08
CA ASP A 24 -6.60 11.54 5.20
C ASP A 24 -6.72 10.54 6.35
N THR A 25 -7.17 9.33 6.03
CA THR A 25 -7.43 8.28 7.02
C THR A 25 -6.19 7.47 7.41
N ARG A 26 -5.12 7.54 6.60
CA ARG A 26 -3.92 6.68 6.67
C ARG A 26 -4.18 5.20 6.41
N GLU A 27 -5.39 4.82 6.03
CA GLU A 27 -5.73 3.42 5.77
C GLU A 27 -5.10 2.93 4.47
N ILE A 28 -4.75 1.64 4.46
CA ILE A 28 -4.48 0.92 3.21
C ILE A 28 -5.82 0.55 2.59
N ILE A 29 -6.13 1.18 1.46
CA ILE A 29 -7.40 1.03 0.74
C ILE A 29 -7.31 0.10 -0.47
N GLY A 30 -6.09 -0.31 -0.85
CA GLY A 30 -5.84 -1.25 -1.94
C GLY A 30 -4.53 -1.99 -1.73
N LEU A 31 -4.54 -3.26 -2.07
CA LEU A 31 -3.39 -4.17 -1.96
C LEU A 31 -3.46 -5.19 -3.10
N HIS A 32 -2.34 -5.39 -3.78
CA HIS A 32 -2.17 -6.47 -4.74
C HIS A 32 -0.76 -7.06 -4.62
N ILE A 33 -0.64 -8.38 -4.77
CA ILE A 33 0.64 -9.09 -4.73
C ILE A 33 0.80 -9.80 -6.07
N GLY A 34 1.87 -9.51 -6.78
CA GLY A 34 2.10 -10.01 -8.13
C GLY A 34 3.48 -9.67 -8.65
N ASP A 35 3.55 -9.30 -9.92
CA ASP A 35 4.78 -8.91 -10.60
C ASP A 35 4.92 -7.39 -10.74
N ARG A 36 6.00 -6.95 -11.41
CA ARG A 36 6.25 -5.53 -11.70
C ARG A 36 5.69 -5.14 -13.08
N SER A 37 4.43 -5.46 -13.35
CA SER A 37 3.79 -5.17 -14.65
C SER A 37 2.66 -4.14 -14.52
N ALA A 38 2.27 -3.56 -15.67
CA ALA A 38 1.07 -2.74 -15.78
C ALA A 38 -0.21 -3.51 -15.41
N GLN A 39 -0.26 -4.83 -15.64
CA GLN A 39 -1.40 -5.67 -15.26
C GLN A 39 -1.54 -5.74 -13.73
N SER A 40 -0.43 -5.87 -13.00
CA SER A 40 -0.44 -5.82 -11.53
C SER A 40 -0.83 -4.44 -11.00
N ALA A 41 -0.40 -3.36 -11.67
CA ALA A 41 -0.87 -2.01 -11.35
C ALA A 41 -2.38 -1.86 -11.58
N GLU A 42 -2.92 -2.42 -12.66
CA GLU A 42 -4.36 -2.43 -12.92
C GLU A 42 -5.12 -3.29 -11.91
N ALA A 43 -4.57 -4.43 -11.51
CA ALA A 43 -5.15 -5.26 -10.46
C ALA A 43 -5.20 -4.51 -9.12
N LEU A 44 -4.14 -3.76 -8.77
CA LEU A 44 -4.19 -2.83 -7.64
C LEU A 44 -5.34 -1.83 -7.84
N TRP A 45 -5.39 -1.13 -8.97
CA TRP A 45 -6.44 -0.13 -9.24
C TRP A 45 -7.84 -0.71 -9.07
N ARG A 46 -8.10 -1.89 -9.62
CA ARG A 46 -9.39 -2.60 -9.52
C ARG A 46 -9.72 -3.03 -8.10
N SER A 47 -8.72 -3.24 -7.24
CA SER A 47 -8.93 -3.58 -5.82
C SER A 47 -9.50 -2.41 -4.99
N LEU A 48 -9.38 -1.17 -5.47
CA LEU A 48 -9.87 0.00 -4.75
C LEU A 48 -11.41 0.06 -4.72
N PRO A 49 -12.00 0.53 -3.61
CA PRO A 49 -13.44 0.79 -3.56
C PRO A 49 -13.88 1.76 -4.67
N GLY A 50 -15.10 1.55 -5.20
CA GLY A 50 -15.60 2.29 -6.36
C GLY A 50 -15.57 3.81 -6.20
N VAL A 51 -15.83 4.31 -4.98
CA VAL A 51 -15.79 5.73 -4.64
C VAL A 51 -14.40 6.35 -4.87
N TYR A 52 -13.32 5.66 -4.49
CA TYR A 52 -11.95 6.12 -4.75
C TYR A 52 -11.65 6.10 -6.25
N ARG A 53 -12.17 5.11 -6.98
CA ARG A 53 -11.95 5.03 -8.43
C ARG A 53 -12.59 6.16 -9.23
N GLN A 54 -13.66 6.77 -8.71
CA GLN A 54 -14.39 7.86 -9.36
C GLN A 54 -13.86 9.24 -8.99
N CYS A 55 -13.42 9.43 -7.74
CA CYS A 55 -13.22 10.76 -7.17
C CYS A 55 -11.82 11.02 -6.60
N ALA A 56 -10.97 9.99 -6.42
CA ALA A 56 -9.68 10.19 -5.76
C ALA A 56 -8.67 10.90 -6.67
N VAL A 57 -7.90 11.81 -6.07
CA VAL A 57 -6.64 12.31 -6.64
C VAL A 57 -5.54 11.34 -6.23
N ILE A 58 -4.82 10.80 -7.21
CA ILE A 58 -3.83 9.74 -6.99
C ILE A 58 -2.44 10.32 -7.18
N TYR A 59 -1.65 10.19 -6.13
CA TYR A 59 -0.23 10.52 -6.15
C TYR A 59 0.58 9.24 -6.31
N THR A 60 1.40 9.18 -7.35
CA THR A 60 2.40 8.14 -7.57
C THR A 60 3.72 8.78 -7.95
N ASP A 61 4.79 8.01 -7.92
CA ASP A 61 6.02 8.40 -8.57
C ASP A 61 5.87 8.41 -10.11
N TYR A 62 6.92 8.84 -10.81
CA TYR A 62 6.95 8.96 -12.27
C TYR A 62 7.04 7.61 -13.00
N TRP A 63 6.64 6.50 -12.39
CA TRP A 63 6.76 5.22 -13.06
C TRP A 63 5.69 5.05 -14.15
N GLU A 64 6.15 4.74 -15.37
CA GLU A 64 5.36 4.68 -16.61
C GLU A 64 4.12 3.78 -16.52
N SER A 65 4.17 2.73 -15.70
CA SER A 65 3.05 1.79 -15.53
C SER A 65 1.79 2.47 -14.98
N TYR A 66 1.95 3.46 -14.09
CA TYR A 66 0.82 4.19 -13.53
C TYR A 66 0.16 5.12 -14.56
N ALA A 67 0.93 5.67 -15.51
CA ALA A 67 0.41 6.53 -16.56
C ALA A 67 -0.53 5.79 -17.52
N CYS A 68 -0.32 4.48 -17.73
CA CYS A 68 -1.19 3.67 -18.58
C CYS A 68 -2.47 3.20 -17.87
N VAL A 69 -2.45 3.07 -16.55
CA VAL A 69 -3.54 2.44 -15.77
C VAL A 69 -4.46 3.48 -15.13
N LEU A 70 -3.92 4.61 -14.69
CA LEU A 70 -4.67 5.60 -13.94
C LEU A 70 -5.35 6.61 -14.88
N PRO A 71 -6.58 7.07 -14.55
CA PRO A 71 -7.25 8.05 -15.38
C PRO A 71 -6.53 9.40 -15.35
N ASN A 72 -6.25 9.95 -16.53
CA ASN A 72 -5.52 11.22 -16.74
C ASN A 72 -6.06 12.42 -15.93
N LYS A 73 -7.36 12.43 -15.59
CA LYS A 73 -7.97 13.56 -14.85
C LYS A 73 -7.68 13.56 -13.35
N GLY A 74 -7.27 12.42 -12.76
CA GLY A 74 -7.05 12.27 -11.32
C GLY A 74 -5.61 11.94 -10.93
N HIS A 75 -4.74 11.63 -11.89
CA HIS A 75 -3.36 11.24 -11.63
C HIS A 75 -2.43 12.45 -11.56
N ARG A 76 -1.64 12.53 -10.49
CA ARG A 76 -0.55 13.49 -10.33
C ARG A 76 0.74 12.73 -10.06
N ALA A 77 1.56 12.57 -11.10
CA ALA A 77 2.93 12.09 -10.92
C ALA A 77 3.72 13.17 -10.17
N VAL A 78 4.25 12.82 -9.01
CA VAL A 78 4.93 13.77 -8.11
C VAL A 78 6.33 13.29 -7.78
N GLY A 79 7.29 14.22 -7.86
CA GLY A 79 8.66 14.01 -7.42
C GLY A 79 8.77 13.88 -5.92
N LYS A 80 9.91 13.33 -5.48
CA LYS A 80 10.22 13.13 -4.05
C LYS A 80 10.24 14.43 -3.27
N GLU A 81 10.50 15.57 -3.91
CA GLU A 81 10.47 16.88 -3.25
C GLU A 81 9.10 17.31 -2.71
N ASN A 82 7.99 16.76 -3.21
CA ASN A 82 6.66 17.24 -2.84
C ASN A 82 6.13 16.68 -1.51
N GLY A 83 6.78 15.66 -0.92
CA GLY A 83 6.38 15.08 0.37
C GLY A 83 5.09 14.25 0.36
N LEU A 84 4.37 14.22 -0.77
CA LEU A 84 3.04 13.62 -0.89
C LEU A 84 3.04 12.08 -0.81
N THR A 85 4.19 11.44 -1.04
CA THR A 85 4.38 9.97 -0.91
C THR A 85 4.93 9.55 0.45
N HIS A 86 5.27 10.48 1.35
CA HIS A 86 5.96 10.16 2.61
C HIS A 86 5.18 9.18 3.50
N TYR A 87 3.85 9.26 3.48
CA TYR A 87 3.01 8.40 4.30
C TYR A 87 3.07 6.93 3.88
N ILE A 88 3.01 6.67 2.57
CA ILE A 88 3.10 5.30 2.06
C ILE A 88 4.54 4.78 2.14
N GLU A 89 5.55 5.63 1.96
CA GLU A 89 6.96 5.26 2.18
C GLU A 89 7.22 4.86 3.64
N ARG A 90 6.67 5.63 4.59
CA ARG A 90 6.73 5.30 6.03
C ARG A 90 6.00 4.00 6.34
N PHE A 91 4.83 3.78 5.73
CA PHE A 91 4.12 2.51 5.85
C PHE A 91 4.97 1.34 5.33
N ASN A 92 5.57 1.48 4.16
CA ASN A 92 6.47 0.49 3.55
C ASN A 92 7.67 0.15 4.45
N CYS A 93 8.22 1.16 5.14
CA CYS A 93 9.24 0.94 6.17
C CYS A 93 8.70 0.14 7.36
N THR A 94 7.54 0.53 7.90
CA THR A 94 6.87 -0.14 9.02
C THR A 94 6.55 -1.60 8.70
N LEU A 95 5.99 -1.84 7.51
CA LEU A 95 5.65 -3.18 7.04
C LEU A 95 6.89 -4.07 6.97
N ARG A 96 8.02 -3.57 6.43
CA ARG A 96 9.29 -4.34 6.41
C ARG A 96 9.83 -4.64 7.79
N GLN A 97 9.73 -3.70 8.73
CA GLN A 97 10.22 -3.88 10.10
C GLN A 97 9.37 -4.89 10.89
N ARG A 98 8.05 -4.89 10.69
CA ARG A 98 7.12 -5.74 11.44
C ARG A 98 6.90 -7.11 10.81
N VAL A 99 7.08 -7.22 9.49
CA VAL A 99 6.86 -8.45 8.73
C VAL A 99 8.22 -8.93 8.20
N SER A 100 8.94 -9.68 9.03
CA SER A 100 10.34 -10.09 8.79
C SER A 100 10.58 -10.79 7.45
N ARG A 101 9.57 -11.48 6.91
CA ARG A 101 9.57 -12.11 5.57
C ARG A 101 9.70 -11.12 4.39
N LEU A 102 9.61 -9.82 4.63
CA LEU A 102 9.79 -8.76 3.63
C LEU A 102 11.19 -8.11 3.69
N VAL A 103 12.03 -8.54 4.63
CA VAL A 103 13.39 -8.01 4.78
C VAL A 103 14.30 -8.62 3.72
N ARG A 104 14.79 -7.78 2.79
CA ARG A 104 15.57 -8.20 1.61
C ARG A 104 16.91 -8.90 1.91
N LYS A 105 17.50 -8.66 3.08
CA LYS A 105 18.81 -9.21 3.50
C LYS A 105 18.72 -10.06 4.77
N ALA A 106 17.61 -10.77 4.97
CA ALA A 106 17.42 -11.67 6.11
C ALA A 106 17.25 -13.13 5.66
N LEU A 107 17.51 -14.06 6.58
CA LEU A 107 17.20 -15.49 6.41
C LEU A 107 15.71 -15.80 6.61
N SER A 108 14.93 -14.84 7.12
CA SER A 108 13.48 -14.93 7.24
C SER A 108 12.82 -14.59 5.90
N PHE A 109 12.54 -15.59 5.07
CA PHE A 109 11.72 -15.46 3.87
C PHE A 109 10.61 -16.53 3.84
N SER A 110 9.57 -16.30 3.05
CA SER A 110 8.46 -17.24 2.96
C SER A 110 8.80 -18.40 2.04
N LYS A 111 8.53 -19.64 2.43
CA LYS A 111 8.72 -20.82 1.57
C LYS A 111 7.52 -21.11 0.66
N LYS A 112 6.33 -20.64 1.05
CA LYS A 112 5.06 -20.83 0.36
C LYS A 112 4.44 -19.47 0.04
N GLN A 113 3.79 -19.38 -1.13
CA GLN A 113 3.18 -18.15 -1.62
C GLN A 113 2.00 -17.74 -0.74
N GLU A 114 1.14 -18.69 -0.38
CA GLU A 114 -0.08 -18.46 0.40
C GLU A 114 0.27 -17.88 1.79
N ASN A 115 1.34 -18.39 2.41
CA ASN A 115 1.83 -17.88 3.68
C ASN A 115 2.44 -16.48 3.57
N HIS A 116 2.98 -16.13 2.40
CA HIS A 116 3.50 -14.80 2.14
C HIS A 116 2.37 -13.78 2.06
N GLU A 117 1.37 -14.10 1.24
CA GLU A 117 0.17 -13.28 1.02
C GLU A 117 -0.63 -13.13 2.32
N ALA A 118 -0.94 -14.23 3.00
CA ALA A 118 -1.71 -14.21 4.24
C ALA A 118 -1.05 -13.35 5.32
N ALA A 119 0.29 -13.39 5.44
CA ALA A 119 0.99 -12.56 6.41
C ALA A 119 0.92 -11.06 6.10
N ILE A 120 0.96 -10.68 4.83
CA ILE A 120 0.80 -9.27 4.41
C ILE A 120 -0.64 -8.82 4.64
N TRP A 121 -1.62 -9.60 4.18
CA TRP A 121 -3.05 -9.32 4.37
C TRP A 121 -3.41 -9.18 5.85
N ASN A 122 -2.95 -10.12 6.69
CA ASN A 122 -3.20 -10.07 8.13
C ASN A 122 -2.61 -8.81 8.76
N PHE A 123 -1.39 -8.43 8.39
CA PHE A 123 -0.78 -7.21 8.91
C PHE A 123 -1.54 -5.96 8.49
N VAL A 124 -1.92 -5.86 7.21
CA VAL A 124 -2.68 -4.72 6.67
C VAL A 124 -4.05 -4.62 7.36
N HIS A 125 -4.75 -5.74 7.52
CA HIS A 125 -6.04 -5.76 8.20
C HIS A 125 -5.92 -5.29 9.65
N HIS A 126 -4.94 -5.81 10.39
CA HIS A 126 -4.68 -5.39 11.76
C HIS A 126 -4.29 -3.90 11.84
N TYR A 127 -3.42 -3.43 10.94
CA TYR A 127 -3.02 -2.02 10.87
C TYR A 127 -4.22 -1.08 10.69
N ASN A 128 -5.09 -1.36 9.71
CA ASN A 128 -6.29 -0.57 9.48
C ASN A 128 -7.24 -0.63 10.69
N GLN A 129 -7.41 -1.80 11.32
CA GLN A 129 -8.23 -1.92 12.53
C GLN A 129 -7.71 -1.02 13.66
N GLN A 130 -6.39 -1.00 13.88
CA GLN A 130 -5.77 -0.14 14.92
C GLN A 130 -5.97 1.35 14.62
N LEU A 131 -5.88 1.76 13.36
CA LEU A 131 -6.16 3.14 12.95
C LEU A 131 -7.60 3.55 13.27
N ARG A 132 -8.58 2.70 12.94
CA ARG A 132 -10.00 2.95 13.21
C ARG A 132 -10.28 3.07 14.71
N LEU A 133 -9.69 2.19 15.52
CA LEU A 133 -9.82 2.26 16.98
C LEU A 133 -9.25 3.55 17.53
N LYS A 134 -8.08 3.97 17.04
CA LYS A 134 -7.47 5.24 17.44
C LYS A 134 -8.34 6.43 17.06
N GLN A 135 -8.86 6.47 15.83
CA GLN A 135 -9.73 7.56 15.37
C GLN A 135 -11.03 7.63 16.16
N ALA A 136 -11.65 6.47 16.47
CA ALA A 136 -12.84 6.41 17.29
C ALA A 136 -12.60 6.90 18.73
N HIS A 137 -11.45 6.51 19.31
CA HIS A 137 -11.00 7.02 20.59
C HIS A 137 -10.82 8.55 20.54
N ASP A 138 -10.04 9.07 19.58
CA ASP A 138 -9.76 10.50 19.47
C ASP A 138 -11.04 11.33 19.24
N ALA A 139 -12.00 10.81 18.45
CA ALA A 139 -13.31 11.44 18.25
C ALA A 139 -14.15 11.52 19.53
N SER A 140 -14.00 10.57 20.47
CA SER A 140 -14.75 10.56 21.74
C SER A 140 -14.27 11.61 22.75
N PHE A 141 -13.10 12.21 22.54
CA PHE A 141 -12.54 13.27 23.39
C PHE A 141 -12.52 14.65 22.72
N SER A 142 -13.05 14.77 21.50
CA SER A 142 -13.13 16.06 20.80
C SER A 142 -14.35 16.83 21.33
N PRO A 143 -14.19 18.00 21.98
CA PRO A 143 -15.32 18.74 22.52
C PRO A 143 -16.19 19.21 21.35
N SER A 144 -17.48 18.88 21.43
CA SER A 144 -18.49 19.41 20.52
C SER A 144 -18.43 20.94 20.58
N LEU A 145 -18.04 21.58 19.48
CA LEU A 145 -18.17 23.02 19.31
C LEU A 145 -19.67 23.33 19.20
N THR A 146 -20.30 23.58 20.35
CA THR A 146 -21.59 24.26 20.50
C THR A 146 -21.39 25.75 20.63
#